data_AF-A0A4Q5R3L5-F1
#
_entry.id   AF-A0A4Q5R3L5-F1
#
_cell.length_a   1.000
_cell.length_b   1.000
_cell.length_c   1.000
_cell.angle_alpha   90.00
_cell.angle_beta   90.00
_cell.angle_gamma   90.00
#
_symmetry.space_group_name_H-M   'P 1'
#
loop_
_entity.id
_entity.type
_entity.pdbx_description
1 polymer ?
#
loop_
_entity_poly.entity_id
_entity_poly.type
_entity_poly.pdbx_seq_one_letter_code
_entity_poly.pdbx_strand_id
1 'polypeptide(L)'
;MEAQARVALADDAGQRYPLVESPAGTYPSAALVLGPSRQYQLRITTAQGREYASDMVPVVRTPPIDTLTWQLTPVQSIQLYLSTHAATTAARYYRWEYEETHQFTSAFESSTEYDARRNFARMRGPSIYRCWRTEPSTAIVQGNGAQLSQNTLVDFPLLTVLLSMKLRYGYSFLVR
;
A
#
# COMPACT_ATOMS: atom_id res chain seq x y z
N MET A 1 21.06 13.57 9.02
CA MET A 1 20.91 12.94 7.69
C MET A 1 22.28 12.94 7.04
N GLU A 2 22.78 11.78 6.63
CA GLU A 2 24.14 11.64 6.07
C GLU A 2 24.11 11.87 4.55
N ALA A 3 24.68 12.97 4.08
CA ALA A 3 24.69 13.32 2.65
C ALA A 3 25.94 12.82 1.93
N GLN A 4 25.87 12.64 0.61
CA GLN A 4 26.99 12.20 -0.24
C GLN A 4 27.60 10.83 0.15
N ALA A 5 26.80 9.99 0.80
CA ALA A 5 27.20 8.61 1.10
C ALA A 5 26.99 7.71 -0.13
N ARG A 6 27.77 6.63 -0.21
CA ARG A 6 27.53 5.54 -1.15
C ARG A 6 26.72 4.47 -0.43
N VAL A 7 25.46 4.33 -0.85
CA VAL A 7 24.52 3.38 -0.24
C VAL A 7 24.17 2.31 -1.27
N ALA A 8 24.21 1.04 -0.90
CA ALA A 8 23.80 -0.06 -1.76
C ALA A 8 23.29 -1.24 -0.95
N LEU A 9 22.36 -1.99 -1.51
CA LEU A 9 22.15 -3.37 -1.09
C LEU A 9 23.19 -4.25 -1.78
N ALA A 10 23.72 -5.23 -1.05
CA ALA A 10 24.65 -6.22 -1.58
C ALA A 10 24.16 -7.62 -1.23
N ASP A 11 24.23 -8.54 -2.20
CA ASP A 11 23.92 -9.95 -1.95
C ASP A 11 25.17 -10.77 -1.53
N ASP A 12 24.95 -12.02 -1.13
CA ASP A 12 25.99 -12.97 -0.75
C ASP A 12 26.95 -13.37 -1.90
N ALA A 13 26.62 -13.06 -3.16
CA ALA A 13 27.48 -13.27 -4.33
C ALA A 13 28.27 -12.01 -4.73
N GLY A 14 28.07 -10.89 -4.02
CA GLY A 14 28.75 -9.62 -4.28
C GLY A 14 28.07 -8.73 -5.32
N GLN A 15 26.89 -9.12 -5.83
CA GLN A 15 26.07 -8.25 -6.67
C GLN A 15 25.59 -7.06 -5.84
N ARG A 16 25.63 -5.86 -6.42
CA ARG A 16 25.24 -4.61 -5.75
C ARG A 16 24.04 -3.96 -6.45
N TYR A 17 23.17 -3.38 -5.64
CA TYR A 17 22.01 -2.61 -6.04
C TYR A 17 22.16 -1.21 -5.44
N PRO A 18 22.71 -0.24 -6.20
CA PRO A 18 22.99 1.09 -5.67
C PRO A 18 21.70 1.87 -5.39
N LEU A 19 21.69 2.58 -4.26
CA LEU A 19 20.63 3.50 -3.84
C LEU A 19 21.14 4.93 -4.08
N VAL A 20 20.53 5.63 -5.03
CA VAL A 20 20.96 6.97 -5.43
C VAL A 20 20.36 8.01 -4.49
N GLU A 21 21.18 8.92 -4.01
CA GLU A 21 20.73 10.01 -3.14
C GLU A 21 19.71 10.91 -3.86
N SER A 22 18.56 11.15 -3.22
CA SER A 22 17.50 12.02 -3.69
C SER A 22 16.46 12.23 -2.58
N PRO A 23 16.26 13.44 -2.02
CA PRO A 23 17.15 14.60 -1.86
C PRO A 23 18.32 14.32 -0.87
N ALA A 24 19.11 15.34 -0.53
CA ALA A 24 20.27 15.20 0.36
C ALA A 24 19.92 14.43 1.66
N GLY A 25 20.67 13.36 1.94
CA GLY A 25 20.48 12.47 3.08
C GLY A 25 19.41 11.39 2.92
N THR A 26 18.74 11.30 1.77
CA THR A 26 17.68 10.33 1.48
C THR A 26 18.11 9.44 0.32
N TYR A 27 18.01 8.11 0.48
CA TYR A 27 18.48 7.14 -0.52
C TYR A 27 17.34 6.18 -0.89
N PRO A 28 16.40 6.60 -1.73
CA PRO A 28 15.27 5.77 -2.11
C PRO A 28 15.72 4.55 -2.91
N SER A 29 15.05 3.42 -2.68
CA SER A 29 15.17 2.24 -3.54
C SER A 29 14.17 2.31 -4.68
N ALA A 30 14.61 1.94 -5.88
CA ALA A 30 13.69 1.53 -6.93
C ALA A 30 12.99 0.22 -6.53
N ALA A 31 11.98 -0.18 -7.29
CA ALA A 31 11.43 -1.53 -7.18
C ALA A 31 12.54 -2.55 -7.50
N LEU A 32 12.92 -3.38 -6.52
CA LEU A 32 13.95 -4.38 -6.66
C LEU A 32 13.33 -5.77 -6.76
N VAL A 33 13.79 -6.54 -7.73
CA VAL A 33 13.49 -7.96 -7.83
C VAL A 33 14.65 -8.71 -7.17
N LEU A 34 14.51 -8.99 -5.87
CA LEU A 34 15.53 -9.69 -5.10
C LEU A 34 15.27 -11.20 -5.14
N GLY A 35 16.30 -11.96 -5.49
CA GLY A 35 16.29 -13.42 -5.47
C GLY A 35 16.05 -13.96 -4.04
N PRO A 36 15.03 -14.79 -3.80
CA PRO A 36 14.65 -15.27 -2.47
C PRO A 36 15.56 -16.37 -1.91
N SER A 37 16.45 -16.91 -2.72
CA SER A 37 17.49 -17.87 -2.32
C SER A 37 18.79 -17.21 -1.87
N ARG A 38 18.83 -15.86 -1.86
CA ARG A 38 20.01 -15.06 -1.51
C ARG A 38 19.78 -14.33 -0.20
N GLN A 39 20.87 -14.01 0.48
CA GLN A 39 20.86 -13.07 1.58
C GLN A 39 21.38 -11.71 1.12
N TYR A 40 20.88 -10.65 1.75
CA TYR A 40 21.20 -9.28 1.40
C TYR A 40 21.57 -8.51 2.66
N GLN A 41 22.45 -7.53 2.50
CA GLN A 41 22.79 -6.56 3.52
C GLN A 41 22.78 -5.15 2.95
N LEU A 42 22.47 -4.16 3.79
CA LEU A 42 22.68 -2.76 3.48
C LEU A 42 24.15 -2.42 3.73
N ARG A 43 24.79 -1.76 2.77
CA ARG A 43 26.14 -1.19 2.91
C ARG A 43 26.09 0.31 2.74
N ILE A 44 26.76 1.02 3.65
CA ILE A 44 26.86 2.47 3.66
C ILE A 44 28.33 2.84 3.78
N THR A 45 28.85 3.60 2.83
CA THR A 45 30.14 4.27 2.94
C THR A 45 29.87 5.77 3.02
N THR A 46 30.22 6.40 4.15
CA THR A 46 29.99 7.83 4.35
C THR A 46 30.90 8.68 3.47
N ALA A 47 30.61 9.98 3.35
CA ALA A 47 31.49 10.92 2.65
C ALA A 47 32.89 11.00 3.29
N GLN A 48 32.97 10.72 4.59
CA GLN A 48 34.23 10.66 5.36
C GLN A 48 34.94 9.30 5.29
N GLY A 49 34.44 8.34 4.49
CA GLY A 49 35.05 7.03 4.29
C GLY A 49 34.79 6.02 5.41
N ARG A 50 33.84 6.28 6.32
CA ARG A 50 33.44 5.29 7.34
C ARG A 50 32.49 4.27 6.70
N GLU A 51 32.70 3.00 6.99
CA GLU A 51 31.88 1.92 6.45
C GLU A 51 30.97 1.31 7.51
N TYR A 52 29.72 1.07 7.13
CA TYR A 52 28.72 0.40 7.93
C TYR A 52 28.03 -0.68 7.09
N ALA A 53 27.76 -1.81 7.72
CA ALA A 53 27.05 -2.92 7.12
C ALA A 53 26.00 -3.45 8.10
N SER A 54 24.81 -3.77 7.61
CA SER A 54 23.87 -4.61 8.35
C SER A 54 24.31 -6.07 8.31
N ASP A 55 23.69 -6.88 9.16
CA ASP A 55 23.72 -8.33 9.00
C ASP A 55 23.11 -8.75 7.66
N MET A 56 23.56 -9.90 7.17
CA MET A 56 22.96 -10.57 6.02
C MET A 56 21.61 -11.18 6.43
N VAL A 57 20.56 -10.83 5.70
CA VAL A 57 19.21 -11.33 5.96
C VAL A 57 18.58 -11.88 4.68
N PRO A 58 17.79 -12.96 4.75
CA PRO A 58 17.06 -13.47 3.59
C PRO A 58 15.94 -12.52 3.20
N VAL A 59 15.51 -12.58 1.93
CA VAL A 59 14.28 -11.90 1.50
C VAL A 59 13.09 -12.63 2.10
N VAL A 60 12.29 -11.87 2.83
CA VAL A 60 11.00 -12.30 3.37
C VAL A 60 9.98 -12.20 2.22
N ARG A 61 9.42 -13.32 1.79
CA ARG A 61 8.34 -13.31 0.79
C ARG A 61 7.04 -12.89 1.46
N THR A 62 6.40 -11.86 0.91
CA THR A 62 5.04 -11.49 1.32
C THR A 62 4.12 -12.69 1.07
N PRO A 63 3.46 -13.21 2.11
CA PRO A 63 2.51 -14.30 1.95
C PRO A 63 1.27 -13.83 1.17
N PRO A 64 0.58 -14.76 0.48
CA PRO A 64 -0.65 -14.41 -0.22
C PRO A 64 -1.74 -14.00 0.78
N ILE A 65 -2.66 -13.16 0.30
CA ILE A 65 -3.93 -12.94 0.98
C ILE A 65 -4.85 -14.08 0.57
N ASP A 66 -5.36 -14.83 1.54
CA ASP A 66 -6.20 -16.00 1.27
C ASP A 66 -7.64 -15.57 1.04
N THR A 67 -8.16 -14.75 1.95
CA THR A 67 -9.55 -14.31 1.93
C THR A 67 -9.67 -12.87 2.39
N LEU A 68 -10.59 -12.17 1.75
CA LEU A 68 -11.10 -10.87 2.18
C LEU A 68 -12.60 -11.02 2.36
N THR A 69 -13.07 -10.78 3.57
CA THR A 69 -14.46 -10.93 3.95
C THR A 69 -14.95 -9.67 4.65
N TRP A 70 -16.27 -9.55 4.81
CA TRP A 70 -16.85 -8.43 5.52
C TRP A 70 -18.10 -8.87 6.27
N GLN A 71 -18.44 -8.14 7.33
CA GLN A 71 -19.65 -8.35 8.11
C GLN A 71 -20.29 -7.02 8.49
N LEU A 72 -21.63 -7.03 8.56
CA LEU A 72 -22.37 -5.92 9.18
C LEU A 72 -22.21 -6.00 10.70
N THR A 73 -21.81 -4.89 11.29
CA THR A 73 -21.73 -4.73 12.73
C THR A 73 -23.07 -4.25 13.29
N PRO A 74 -23.34 -4.47 14.60
CA PRO A 74 -24.54 -3.96 15.26
C PRO A 74 -24.70 -2.44 15.22
N VAL A 75 -23.60 -1.70 15.01
CA VAL A 75 -23.56 -0.23 15.05
C VAL A 75 -23.61 0.40 13.66
N GLN A 76 -24.33 -0.22 12.70
CA GLN A 76 -24.50 0.36 11.36
C GLN A 76 -23.16 0.64 10.67
N SER A 77 -22.24 -0.32 10.72
CA SER A 77 -20.96 -0.25 10.02
C SER A 77 -20.59 -1.59 9.39
N ILE A 78 -19.70 -1.57 8.39
CA ILE A 78 -19.12 -2.76 7.77
C ILE A 78 -17.73 -2.96 8.37
N GLN A 79 -17.46 -4.15 8.90
CA GLN A 79 -16.11 -4.56 9.29
C GLN A 79 -15.52 -5.43 8.18
N LEU A 80 -14.35 -5.03 7.69
CA LEU A 80 -13.54 -5.81 6.74
C LEU A 80 -12.55 -6.67 7.52
N TYR A 81 -12.38 -7.91 7.05
CA TYR A 81 -11.47 -8.90 7.61
C TYR A 81 -10.56 -9.48 6.55
N LEU A 82 -9.34 -9.85 6.96
CA LEU A 82 -8.35 -10.49 6.11
C LEU A 82 -7.84 -11.76 6.77
N SER A 83 -7.69 -12.81 5.97
CA SER A 83 -6.94 -14.01 6.37
C SER A 83 -5.73 -14.21 5.47
N THR A 84 -4.63 -14.65 6.06
CA THR A 84 -3.38 -14.99 5.38
C THR A 84 -2.66 -16.10 6.11
N HIS A 85 -1.97 -16.96 5.37
CA HIS A 85 -1.06 -17.95 5.92
C HIS A 85 0.31 -17.82 5.27
N ALA A 86 1.33 -18.00 6.09
CA ALA A 86 2.71 -18.06 5.66
C ALA A 86 3.34 -19.36 6.14
N ALA A 87 4.36 -19.82 5.41
CA ALA A 87 5.24 -20.87 5.92
C ALA A 87 5.88 -20.43 7.24
N THR A 88 6.14 -21.38 8.14
CA THR A 88 6.56 -21.16 9.53
C THR A 88 7.87 -20.36 9.68
N THR A 89 8.68 -20.25 8.62
CA THR A 89 9.96 -19.53 8.60
C THR A 89 9.90 -18.16 7.93
N ALA A 90 8.79 -17.76 7.30
CA ALA A 90 8.86 -16.84 6.16
C ALA A 90 8.29 -15.42 6.33
N ALA A 91 7.58 -15.06 7.41
CA ALA A 91 7.20 -13.67 7.74
C ALA A 91 6.39 -13.64 9.05
N ARG A 92 6.93 -13.15 10.17
CA ARG A 92 6.18 -13.12 11.46
C ARG A 92 5.44 -11.81 11.73
N TYR A 93 5.77 -10.78 10.98
CA TYR A 93 5.22 -9.44 11.11
C TYR A 93 4.65 -9.01 9.76
N TYR A 94 3.44 -8.48 9.81
CA TYR A 94 2.65 -8.11 8.65
C TYR A 94 2.34 -6.64 8.72
N ARG A 95 2.38 -5.96 7.58
CA ARG A 95 1.88 -4.61 7.41
C ARG A 95 1.04 -4.62 6.14
N TRP A 96 -0.16 -4.10 6.26
CA TRP A 96 -1.05 -3.93 5.12
C TRP A 96 -1.25 -2.45 4.83
N GLU A 97 -1.39 -2.17 3.54
CA GLU A 97 -1.86 -0.90 3.05
C GLU A 97 -3.11 -1.15 2.20
N TYR A 98 -4.02 -0.19 2.19
CA TYR A 98 -5.25 -0.32 1.41
C TYR A 98 -5.59 0.99 0.70
N GLU A 99 -6.45 0.89 -0.30
CA GLU A 99 -7.12 2.03 -0.93
C GLU A 99 -8.62 1.79 -1.00
N GLU A 100 -9.38 2.84 -0.69
CA GLU A 100 -10.82 2.85 -0.80
C GLU A 100 -11.23 3.65 -2.04
N THR A 101 -12.06 3.09 -2.89
CA THR A 101 -12.66 3.80 -4.04
C THR A 101 -14.17 3.78 -3.93
N HIS A 102 -14.79 4.96 -3.86
CA HIS A 102 -16.24 5.09 -3.73
C HIS A 102 -16.85 5.98 -4.80
N GLN A 103 -18.05 5.60 -5.24
CA GLN A 103 -18.86 6.36 -6.17
C GLN A 103 -19.70 7.39 -5.41
N PHE A 104 -19.76 8.61 -5.94
CA PHE A 104 -20.63 9.67 -5.45
C PHE A 104 -21.30 10.39 -6.62
N THR A 105 -22.23 11.28 -6.30
CA THR A 105 -22.93 12.10 -7.29
C THR A 105 -22.85 13.59 -6.97
N SER A 106 -22.93 14.43 -7.99
CA SER A 106 -23.22 15.86 -7.77
C SER A 106 -24.62 16.03 -7.19
N ALA A 107 -24.88 17.17 -6.54
CA ALA A 107 -26.19 17.43 -5.93
C ALA A 107 -27.34 17.35 -6.95
N PHE A 108 -27.08 17.77 -8.19
CA PHE A 108 -28.04 17.74 -9.29
C PHE A 108 -27.37 17.26 -10.58
N GLU A 109 -28.13 16.56 -11.41
CA GLU A 109 -27.72 16.23 -12.77
C GLU A 109 -27.90 17.44 -13.69
N SER A 110 -26.87 17.76 -14.47
CA SER A 110 -26.91 18.86 -15.43
C SER A 110 -26.94 18.27 -16.84
N SER A 111 -28.05 18.47 -17.55
CA SER A 111 -28.21 18.03 -18.95
C SER A 111 -27.68 19.06 -19.95
N THR A 112 -27.30 20.25 -19.49
CA THR A 112 -26.85 21.36 -20.35
C THR A 112 -25.47 21.87 -19.94
N GLU A 113 -24.67 22.32 -20.92
CA GLU A 113 -23.41 23.02 -20.69
C GLU A 113 -23.32 24.29 -21.53
N TYR A 114 -22.57 25.27 -21.05
CA TYR A 114 -22.35 26.52 -21.75
C TYR A 114 -21.15 26.40 -22.70
N ASP A 115 -21.36 26.64 -24.00
CA ASP A 115 -20.29 26.68 -25.00
C ASP A 115 -19.77 28.11 -25.13
N ALA A 116 -18.67 28.41 -24.45
CA ALA A 116 -18.07 29.74 -24.45
C ALA A 116 -17.58 30.20 -25.84
N ARG A 117 -17.29 29.28 -26.77
CA ARG A 117 -16.84 29.64 -28.13
C ARG A 117 -18.00 30.09 -29.00
N ARG A 118 -19.18 29.53 -28.78
CA ARG A 118 -20.39 29.81 -29.57
C ARG A 118 -21.40 30.71 -28.85
N ASN A 119 -21.16 31.03 -27.57
CA ASN A 119 -21.98 31.91 -26.74
C ASN A 119 -23.43 31.44 -26.57
N PHE A 120 -23.65 30.12 -26.38
CA PHE A 120 -24.98 29.56 -26.11
C PHE A 120 -24.93 28.28 -25.25
N ALA A 121 -26.07 27.90 -24.66
CA ALA A 121 -26.22 26.66 -23.90
C ALA A 121 -26.60 25.48 -24.80
N ARG A 122 -25.86 24.38 -24.71
CA ARG A 122 -26.09 23.15 -25.49
C ARG A 122 -26.31 21.96 -24.58
N MET A 123 -26.76 20.83 -25.14
CA MET A 123 -26.82 19.57 -24.41
C MET A 123 -25.39 19.15 -24.01
N ARG A 124 -25.22 18.77 -22.74
CA ARG A 124 -23.96 18.28 -22.21
C ARG A 124 -23.60 16.95 -22.88
N GLY A 125 -22.34 16.83 -23.30
CA GLY A 125 -21.77 15.57 -23.77
C GLY A 125 -21.40 14.63 -22.61
N PRO A 126 -20.25 14.85 -21.95
CA PRO A 126 -19.83 14.01 -20.83
C PRO A 126 -20.68 14.29 -19.60
N SER A 127 -21.30 13.26 -19.02
CA SER A 127 -21.99 13.38 -17.74
C SER A 127 -20.97 13.70 -16.63
N ILE A 128 -21.29 14.72 -15.83
CA ILE A 128 -20.54 15.08 -14.62
C ILE A 128 -21.31 14.69 -13.35
N TYR A 129 -22.36 13.88 -13.50
CA TYR A 129 -23.24 13.51 -12.41
C TYR A 129 -22.66 12.38 -11.56
N ARG A 130 -22.00 11.38 -12.16
CA ARG A 130 -21.42 10.23 -11.45
C ARG A 130 -19.90 10.33 -11.44
N CYS A 131 -19.33 10.40 -10.26
CA CYS A 131 -17.89 10.54 -10.04
C CYS A 131 -17.38 9.44 -9.10
N TRP A 132 -16.06 9.24 -9.11
CA TRP A 132 -15.36 8.30 -8.23
C TRP A 132 -14.27 9.04 -7.47
N ARG A 133 -14.06 8.64 -6.21
CA ARG A 133 -12.98 9.15 -5.38
C ARG A 133 -12.21 7.97 -4.79
N THR A 134 -10.90 7.98 -4.98
CA THR A 134 -9.95 7.00 -4.43
C THR A 134 -9.13 7.65 -3.33
N GLU A 135 -9.00 6.98 -2.19
CA GLU A 135 -8.29 7.47 -1.01
C GLU A 135 -7.36 6.37 -0.50
N PRO A 136 -6.05 6.64 -0.32
CA PRO A 136 -5.13 5.69 0.28
C PRO A 136 -5.36 5.58 1.79
N SER A 137 -4.92 4.46 2.37
CA SER A 137 -4.95 4.23 3.81
C SER A 137 -4.12 5.28 4.54
N THR A 138 -4.70 5.91 5.56
CA THR A 138 -3.99 6.82 6.46
C THR A 138 -3.49 6.12 7.73
N ALA A 139 -4.00 4.91 8.01
CA ALA A 139 -3.66 4.13 9.18
C ALA A 139 -2.50 3.16 8.89
N ILE A 140 -1.65 2.94 9.89
CA ILE A 140 -0.64 1.87 9.87
C ILE A 140 -1.32 0.61 10.42
N VAL A 141 -1.61 -0.35 9.54
CA VAL A 141 -2.26 -1.62 9.91
C VAL A 141 -1.20 -2.71 10.02
N GLN A 142 -1.01 -3.26 11.21
CA GLN A 142 0.01 -4.26 11.50
C GLN A 142 -0.57 -5.50 12.17
N GLY A 143 -0.04 -6.66 11.78
CA GLY A 143 -0.37 -7.96 12.36
C GLY A 143 0.89 -8.68 12.83
N ASN A 144 0.74 -9.57 13.82
CA ASN A 144 1.85 -10.33 14.39
C ASN A 144 1.46 -11.81 14.56
N GLY A 145 2.19 -12.69 13.88
CA GLY A 145 2.06 -14.15 13.97
C GLY A 145 3.18 -14.82 14.78
N ALA A 146 4.03 -14.05 15.48
CA ALA A 146 5.18 -14.57 16.24
C ALA A 146 4.76 -15.46 17.42
N GLN A 147 3.61 -15.17 18.05
CA GLN A 147 3.08 -15.96 19.16
C GLN A 147 2.21 -17.14 18.70
N LEU A 148 2.02 -17.30 17.39
CA LEU A 148 1.18 -18.35 16.84
C LEU A 148 2.06 -19.56 16.42
N SER A 149 1.61 -20.75 16.83
CA SER A 149 2.25 -22.02 16.48
C SER A 149 2.29 -22.23 14.95
N GLN A 150 1.21 -21.85 14.28
CA GLN A 150 1.13 -21.72 12.84
C GLN A 150 1.13 -20.24 12.46
N ASN A 151 1.88 -19.88 11.42
CA ASN A 151 1.98 -18.49 10.98
C ASN A 151 0.78 -18.12 10.09
N THR A 152 -0.40 -18.18 10.69
CA THR A 152 -1.70 -18.00 10.04
C THR A 152 -2.50 -16.98 10.83
N LEU A 153 -2.95 -15.92 10.16
CA LEU A 153 -3.88 -14.94 10.70
C LEU A 153 -5.23 -15.19 10.05
N VAL A 154 -6.25 -15.42 10.87
CA VAL A 154 -7.63 -15.66 10.42
C VAL A 154 -8.50 -14.51 10.89
N ASP A 155 -9.31 -13.98 9.99
CA ASP A 155 -10.26 -12.89 10.23
C ASP A 155 -9.64 -11.71 11.00
N PHE A 156 -8.46 -11.27 10.58
CA PHE A 156 -7.80 -10.10 11.14
C PHE A 156 -8.63 -8.84 10.80
N PRO A 157 -9.06 -8.04 11.80
CA PRO A 157 -9.91 -6.87 11.56
C PRO A 157 -9.10 -5.73 10.93
N LEU A 158 -9.40 -5.43 9.66
CA LEU A 158 -8.59 -4.52 8.85
C LEU A 158 -9.09 -3.08 8.85
N LEU A 159 -10.40 -2.89 8.62
CA LEU A 159 -11.02 -1.58 8.54
C LEU A 159 -12.50 -1.66 8.92
N THR A 160 -12.95 -0.71 9.75
CA THR A 160 -14.38 -0.46 9.98
C THR A 160 -14.83 0.72 9.11
N VAL A 161 -15.81 0.51 8.24
CA VAL A 161 -16.41 1.55 7.41
C VAL A 161 -17.81 1.86 7.93
N LEU A 162 -17.99 3.06 8.48
CA LEU A 162 -19.31 3.51 8.93
C LEU A 162 -20.27 3.64 7.74
N LEU A 163 -21.55 3.27 7.94
CA LEU A 163 -22.59 3.54 6.95
C LEU A 163 -22.67 5.05 6.71
N SER A 164 -22.23 5.45 5.52
CA SER A 164 -22.04 6.84 5.12
C SER A 164 -22.27 6.98 3.61
N MET A 165 -22.11 8.20 3.08
CA MET A 165 -22.24 8.44 1.64
C MET A 165 -21.28 7.58 0.80
N LYS A 166 -20.16 7.12 1.38
CA LYS A 166 -19.19 6.24 0.71
C LYS A 166 -19.80 4.91 0.27
N LEU A 167 -20.78 4.40 1.02
CA LEU A 167 -21.40 3.09 0.77
C LEU A 167 -22.73 3.20 0.01
N ARG A 168 -23.09 4.39 -0.48
CA ARG A 168 -24.41 4.63 -1.09
C ARG A 168 -24.60 4.00 -2.47
N TYR A 169 -23.55 3.94 -3.28
CA TYR A 169 -23.62 3.51 -4.68
C TYR A 169 -22.67 2.34 -4.96
N GLY A 170 -21.46 2.63 -5.41
CA GLY A 170 -20.39 1.65 -5.62
C GLY A 170 -19.27 1.90 -4.61
N TYR A 171 -18.75 0.81 -4.05
CA TYR A 171 -17.60 0.83 -3.15
C TYR A 171 -16.64 -0.29 -3.53
N SER A 172 -15.35 0.01 -3.55
CA SER A 172 -14.26 -0.92 -3.81
C SER A 172 -13.18 -0.72 -2.76
N PHE A 173 -12.61 -1.83 -2.33
CA PHE A 173 -11.53 -1.90 -1.35
C PHE A 173 -10.43 -2.77 -1.92
N LEU A 174 -9.22 -2.22 -2.03
CA LEU A 174 -8.03 -2.96 -2.47
C LEU A 174 -7.01 -2.93 -1.35
N VAL A 175 -6.44 -4.09 -1.03
CA VAL A 175 -5.42 -4.24 0.03
C VAL A 175 -4.19 -4.95 -0.52
N ARG A 176 -3.03 -4.60 0.02
CA ARG A 176 -1.71 -5.10 -0.34
C ARG A 176 -0.83 -5.31 0.89
#